data_AF-A0A2E1UYV2-F1
#
_entry.id   AF-A0A2E1UYV2-F1
#
_cell.length_a   1.000
_cell.length_b   1.000
_cell.length_c   1.000
_cell.angle_alpha   90.00
_cell.angle_beta   90.00
_cell.angle_gamma   90.00
#
_symmetry.space_group_name_H-M   'P 1'
#
loop_
_entity.id
_entity.type
_entity.pdbx_description
1 polymer ?
#
loop_
_entity_poly.entity_id
_entity_poly.type
_entity_poly.pdbx_seq_one_letter_code
_entity_poly.pdbx_strand_id
1 'polypeptide(L)'
;MFKKLFIVSFFIFFTTCTKKVEQPTKDLSNKIYEMRIYYTHDGKFNDILSRFENHTTKLFEKHGFNNVGYWTTLKRDSVSYADNFTFQNQGKPALVYIVSFKDMEFRDEAWSNFINDPEWKKVYNESTINGPIVKKIEQVFLNPTVFSNLK
;
A
#
# COMPACT_ATOMS: atom_id res chain seq x y z
N MET A 1 64.50 -50.21 34.60
CA MET A 1 63.88 -49.76 33.33
C MET A 1 62.38 -49.77 33.49
N PHE A 2 61.75 -48.61 33.69
CA PHE A 2 60.29 -48.45 33.61
C PHE A 2 60.02 -47.08 32.96
N LYS A 3 59.57 -47.07 31.71
CA LYS A 3 59.13 -45.86 31.02
C LYS A 3 57.63 -45.66 31.31
N LYS A 4 57.29 -44.57 32.00
CA LYS A 4 55.90 -44.11 32.14
C LYS A 4 55.47 -43.45 30.83
N LEU A 5 54.41 -43.98 30.22
CA LEU A 5 53.75 -43.45 29.02
C LEU A 5 52.73 -42.39 29.47
N PHE A 6 52.97 -41.12 29.16
CA PHE A 6 51.98 -40.06 29.34
C PHE A 6 51.10 -39.99 28.09
N ILE A 7 49.82 -40.34 28.23
CA ILE A 7 48.80 -40.11 27.20
C ILE A 7 48.24 -38.71 27.43
N VAL A 8 48.62 -37.78 26.56
CA VAL A 8 48.02 -36.44 26.51
C VAL A 8 46.70 -36.55 25.74
N SER A 9 45.58 -36.45 26.45
CA SER A 9 44.25 -36.37 25.85
C SER A 9 44.03 -34.97 25.28
N PHE A 10 43.95 -34.86 23.95
CA PHE A 10 43.72 -33.61 23.23
C PHE A 10 42.21 -33.38 23.12
N PHE A 11 41.63 -32.58 24.02
CA PHE A 11 40.23 -32.16 23.91
C PHE A 11 40.10 -31.07 22.84
N ILE A 12 39.61 -31.45 21.65
CA ILE A 12 39.28 -30.50 20.58
C ILE A 12 37.92 -29.88 20.93
N PHE A 13 37.93 -28.64 21.43
CA PHE A 13 36.73 -27.82 21.54
C PHE A 13 36.31 -27.39 20.12
N PHE A 14 35.30 -28.08 19.56
CA PHE A 14 34.60 -27.60 18.37
C PHE A 14 33.70 -26.44 18.78
N THR A 15 34.21 -25.21 18.66
CA THR A 15 33.41 -24.00 18.77
C THR A 15 32.49 -23.94 17.55
N THR A 16 31.26 -24.42 17.68
CA THR A 16 30.23 -24.23 16.66
C THR A 16 29.91 -22.74 16.59
N CYS A 17 30.42 -22.09 15.55
CA CYS A 17 30.07 -20.73 15.20
C CYS A 17 28.60 -20.75 14.73
N THR A 18 27.68 -20.61 15.67
CA THR A 18 26.27 -20.39 15.37
C THR A 18 26.16 -18.98 14.80
N LYS A 19 26.28 -18.85 13.49
CA LYS A 19 25.80 -17.66 12.78
C LYS A 19 24.32 -17.54 13.11
N LYS A 20 23.98 -16.59 13.96
CA LYS A 20 22.60 -16.14 14.16
C LYS A 20 22.15 -15.64 12.80
N VAL A 21 21.35 -16.45 12.10
CA VAL A 21 20.65 -15.99 10.89
C VAL A 21 19.67 -14.95 11.40
N GLU A 22 20.03 -13.67 11.29
CA GLU A 22 19.06 -12.61 11.39
C GLU A 22 18.03 -12.86 10.30
N GLN A 23 16.87 -13.38 10.71
CA GLN A 23 15.72 -13.34 9.84
C GLN A 23 15.50 -11.87 9.47
N PRO A 24 15.30 -11.54 8.20
CA PRO A 24 14.96 -10.17 7.82
C PRO A 24 13.70 -9.82 8.61
N THR A 25 13.86 -8.96 9.60
CA THR A 25 12.73 -8.31 10.23
C THR A 25 12.04 -7.59 9.10
N LYS A 26 10.81 -7.98 8.78
CA LYS A 26 9.97 -7.27 7.84
C LYS A 26 9.82 -5.85 8.41
N ASP A 27 10.72 -4.96 8.03
CA ASP A 27 10.66 -3.54 8.34
C ASP A 27 9.44 -3.02 7.58
N LEU A 28 8.28 -3.18 8.21
CA LEU A 28 6.99 -2.70 7.76
C LEU A 28 6.88 -1.19 7.98
N SER A 29 7.99 -0.47 8.22
CA SER A 29 7.92 0.99 8.18
C SER A 29 7.48 1.40 6.78
N ASN A 30 6.23 1.82 6.69
CA ASN A 30 5.63 2.41 5.51
C ASN A 30 6.37 3.71 5.26
N LYS A 31 7.31 3.72 4.32
CA LYS A 31 8.16 4.90 4.09
C LYS A 31 7.50 5.90 3.15
N ILE A 32 6.54 5.45 2.33
CA ILE A 32 5.82 6.31 1.39
C ILE A 32 4.33 6.05 1.47
N TYR A 33 3.57 7.14 1.53
CA TYR A 33 2.13 7.18 1.42
C TYR A 33 1.74 7.80 0.08
N GLU A 34 0.79 7.20 -0.60
CA GLU A 34 0.23 7.68 -1.85
C GLU A 34 -1.23 8.09 -1.60
N MET A 35 -1.50 9.39 -1.65
CA MET A 35 -2.85 9.92 -1.61
C MET A 35 -3.38 10.05 -3.04
N ARG A 36 -4.60 9.58 -3.26
CA ARG A 36 -5.29 9.66 -4.55
C ARG A 36 -6.68 10.25 -4.38
N ILE A 37 -7.07 11.08 -5.34
CA ILE A 37 -8.42 11.65 -5.43
C ILE A 37 -9.03 11.22 -6.75
N TYR A 38 -10.16 10.52 -6.67
CA TYR A 38 -10.88 10.01 -7.83
C TYR A 38 -12.14 10.84 -8.04
N TYR A 39 -12.17 11.56 -9.15
CA TYR A 39 -13.35 12.26 -9.64
C TYR A 39 -14.11 11.36 -10.60
N THR A 40 -15.42 11.22 -10.41
CA THR A 40 -16.25 10.39 -11.27
C THR A 40 -17.01 11.20 -12.31
N HIS A 41 -17.47 10.53 -13.36
CA HIS A 41 -18.53 11.06 -14.22
C HIS A 41 -19.85 11.22 -13.43
N ASP A 42 -20.77 11.99 -14.00
CA ASP A 42 -22.08 12.26 -13.42
C ASP A 42 -22.88 10.97 -13.21
N GLY A 43 -23.48 10.83 -12.03
CA GLY A 43 -24.23 9.63 -11.65
C GLY A 43 -23.38 8.40 -11.29
N LYS A 44 -22.04 8.47 -11.40
CA LYS A 44 -21.14 7.32 -11.19
C LYS A 44 -20.51 7.22 -9.81
N PHE A 45 -20.89 8.08 -8.87
CA PHE A 45 -20.24 8.15 -7.56
C PHE A 45 -20.51 6.89 -6.71
N ASN A 46 -21.73 6.37 -6.69
CA ASN A 46 -22.02 5.13 -5.96
C ASN A 46 -21.35 3.92 -6.61
N ASP A 47 -21.17 3.93 -7.94
CA ASP A 47 -20.48 2.87 -8.67
C ASP A 47 -19.00 2.79 -8.26
N ILE A 48 -18.32 3.94 -8.09
CA ILE A 48 -16.91 3.92 -7.62
C ILE A 48 -16.80 3.38 -6.19
N LEU A 49 -17.71 3.77 -5.30
CA LEU A 49 -17.71 3.29 -3.91
C LEU A 49 -17.93 1.78 -3.86
N SER A 50 -18.95 1.29 -4.59
CA SER A 50 -19.25 -0.15 -4.67
C SER A 50 -18.09 -0.95 -5.23
N ARG A 51 -17.38 -0.43 -6.24
CA ARG A 51 -16.19 -1.09 -6.80
C ARG A 51 -15.05 -1.16 -5.79
N PHE A 52 -14.89 -0.15 -4.95
CA PHE A 52 -13.87 -0.15 -3.90
C PHE A 52 -14.22 -1.12 -2.78
N GLU A 53 -15.43 -1.01 -2.25
CA GLU A 53 -15.96 -1.83 -1.16
C GLU A 53 -15.94 -3.33 -1.49
N ASN A 54 -16.44 -3.70 -2.68
CA ASN A 54 -16.64 -5.11 -3.01
C ASN A 54 -15.39 -5.79 -3.57
N HIS A 55 -14.44 -5.03 -4.13
CA HIS A 55 -13.35 -5.60 -4.93
C HIS A 55 -11.99 -4.94 -4.69
N THR A 56 -11.89 -3.62 -4.86
CA THR A 56 -10.59 -2.96 -5.06
C THR A 56 -9.68 -3.09 -3.83
N THR A 57 -10.22 -2.96 -2.61
CA THR A 57 -9.42 -3.04 -1.38
C THR A 57 -8.77 -4.40 -1.17
N LYS A 58 -9.49 -5.49 -1.48
CA LYS A 58 -8.97 -6.87 -1.42
C LYS A 58 -7.92 -7.13 -2.50
N LEU A 59 -8.14 -6.60 -3.71
CA LEU A 59 -7.15 -6.69 -4.78
C LEU A 59 -5.90 -5.87 -4.47
N PHE A 60 -6.04 -4.72 -3.84
CA PHE A 60 -4.91 -3.95 -3.33
C PHE A 60 -4.08 -4.78 -2.33
N GLU A 61 -4.72 -5.39 -1.33
CA GLU A 61 -4.05 -6.28 -0.37
C GLU A 61 -3.32 -7.44 -1.06
N LYS A 62 -3.98 -8.08 -2.04
CA LYS A 62 -3.40 -9.16 -2.87
C LYS A 62 -2.09 -8.76 -3.54
N HIS A 63 -1.96 -7.50 -3.96
CA HIS A 63 -0.76 -6.99 -4.64
C HIS A 63 0.18 -6.20 -3.72
N GLY A 64 0.03 -6.34 -2.40
CA GLY A 64 0.98 -5.80 -1.43
C GLY A 64 0.77 -4.33 -1.07
N PHE A 65 -0.33 -3.72 -1.49
CA PHE A 65 -0.71 -2.40 -1.00
C PHE A 65 -1.08 -2.50 0.48
N ASN A 66 -0.64 -1.52 1.27
CA ASN A 66 -1.22 -1.33 2.59
C ASN A 66 -2.36 -0.31 2.51
N ASN A 67 -3.59 -0.75 2.82
CA ASN A 67 -4.77 0.10 2.84
C ASN A 67 -4.75 1.00 4.10
N VAL A 68 -4.63 2.33 3.94
CA VAL A 68 -4.52 3.25 5.08
C VAL A 68 -5.87 3.85 5.44
N GLY A 69 -6.62 4.36 4.47
CA GLY A 69 -7.93 4.93 4.72
C GLY A 69 -8.62 5.45 3.47
N TYR A 70 -9.94 5.60 3.57
CA TYR A 70 -10.84 5.98 2.50
C TYR A 70 -11.89 6.96 3.02
N TRP A 71 -12.13 8.02 2.27
CA TRP A 71 -13.05 9.10 2.62
C TRP A 71 -13.81 9.57 1.38
N THR A 72 -14.96 10.20 1.61
CA THR A 72 -15.61 11.04 0.61
C THR A 72 -15.42 12.50 0.99
N THR A 73 -15.34 13.38 0.00
CA THR A 73 -15.25 14.83 0.26
C THR A 73 -16.50 15.32 0.98
N LEU A 74 -16.32 16.06 2.07
CA LEU A 74 -17.41 16.61 2.88
C LEU A 74 -17.75 18.03 2.43
N LYS A 75 -18.96 18.24 1.88
CA LYS A 75 -19.43 19.57 1.47
C LYS A 75 -19.55 20.50 2.68
N ARG A 76 -19.08 21.74 2.54
CA ARG A 76 -19.17 22.81 3.54
C ARG A 76 -19.67 24.09 2.89
N ASP A 77 -20.40 24.91 3.66
CA ASP A 77 -20.95 26.17 3.16
C ASP A 77 -19.87 27.22 2.89
N SER A 78 -18.83 27.24 3.73
CA SER A 78 -17.63 28.06 3.52
C SER A 78 -16.49 27.17 3.05
N VAL A 79 -16.07 27.35 1.80
CA VAL A 79 -14.94 26.62 1.20
C VAL A 79 -13.61 27.36 1.43
N SER A 80 -12.60 26.61 1.85
CA SER A 80 -11.20 27.06 1.83
C SER A 80 -10.57 26.84 0.45
N TYR A 81 -9.36 27.36 0.25
CA TYR A 81 -8.61 27.08 -0.98
C TYR A 81 -8.35 25.58 -1.19
N ALA A 82 -8.11 24.83 -0.10
CA ALA A 82 -7.92 23.38 -0.17
C ALA A 82 -9.20 22.65 -0.58
N ASP A 83 -10.36 23.12 -0.13
CA ASP A 83 -11.65 22.58 -0.55
C ASP A 83 -11.80 22.71 -2.08
N ASN A 84 -11.42 23.84 -2.67
CA ASN A 84 -11.46 24.02 -4.13
C ASN A 84 -10.63 22.98 -4.89
N PHE A 85 -9.48 22.56 -4.34
CA PHE A 85 -8.68 21.50 -4.93
C PHE A 85 -9.41 20.15 -4.90
N THR A 86 -10.10 19.83 -3.81
CA THR A 86 -10.83 18.56 -3.65
C THR A 86 -12.22 18.54 -4.32
N PHE A 87 -12.79 19.71 -4.64
CA PHE A 87 -14.10 19.87 -5.29
C PHE A 87 -14.00 20.23 -6.78
N GLN A 88 -12.91 19.85 -7.45
CA GLN A 88 -12.73 20.09 -8.89
C GLN A 88 -13.82 19.47 -9.78
N ASN A 89 -14.63 18.54 -9.25
CA ASN A 89 -15.77 17.96 -9.96
C ASN A 89 -17.05 18.80 -9.84
N GLN A 90 -16.95 20.11 -10.00
CA GLN A 90 -18.11 21.04 -9.91
C GLN A 90 -18.85 20.94 -8.57
N GLY A 91 -18.12 20.78 -7.46
CA GLY A 91 -18.73 20.62 -6.14
C GLY A 91 -19.40 19.26 -5.86
N LYS A 92 -19.30 18.30 -6.79
CA LYS A 92 -19.75 16.91 -6.59
C LYS A 92 -18.74 16.14 -5.72
N PRO A 93 -19.19 15.10 -5.00
CA PRO A 93 -18.30 14.34 -4.14
C PRO A 93 -17.21 13.60 -4.93
N ALA A 94 -16.05 13.44 -4.30
CA ALA A 94 -14.93 12.65 -4.79
C ALA A 94 -14.54 11.58 -3.76
N LEU A 95 -13.95 10.48 -4.25
CA LEU A 95 -13.34 9.47 -3.39
C LEU A 95 -11.90 9.88 -3.14
N VAL A 96 -11.54 10.03 -1.87
CA VAL A 96 -10.17 10.32 -1.41
C VAL A 96 -9.67 9.11 -0.67
N TYR A 97 -8.48 8.63 -0.98
CA TYR A 97 -7.90 7.50 -0.24
C TYR A 97 -6.39 7.58 -0.18
N ILE A 98 -5.84 6.86 0.80
CA ILE A 98 -4.41 6.72 1.00
C ILE A 98 -4.06 5.23 1.06
N VAL A 99 -3.00 4.86 0.35
CA VAL A 99 -2.32 3.57 0.47
C VAL A 99 -0.85 3.81 0.79
N SER A 100 -0.16 2.83 1.34
CA SER A 100 1.27 2.97 1.65
C SER A 100 2.10 1.78 1.19
N PHE A 101 3.40 2.05 1.03
CA PHE A 101 4.40 1.11 0.52
C PHE A 101 5.75 1.32 1.25
N LYS A 102 6.62 0.32 1.14
CA LYS A 102 7.97 0.39 1.72
C LYS A 102 8.90 1.36 0.98
N ASP A 103 8.73 1.52 -0.34
CA ASP A 103 9.52 2.35 -1.24
C ASP A 103 8.77 2.55 -2.58
N MET A 104 9.31 3.41 -3.45
CA MET A 104 8.71 3.70 -4.76
C MET A 104 8.79 2.51 -5.72
N GLU A 105 9.89 1.76 -5.67
CA GLU A 105 10.10 0.59 -6.53
C GLU A 105 9.03 -0.48 -6.28
N PHE A 106 8.76 -0.79 -5.02
CA PHE A 106 7.70 -1.74 -4.64
C PHE A 106 6.31 -1.20 -4.97
N ARG A 107 6.09 0.10 -4.79
CA ARG A 107 4.84 0.76 -5.22
C ARG A 107 4.60 0.54 -6.71
N ASP A 108 5.60 0.78 -7.54
CA ASP A 108 5.46 0.68 -9.00
C ASP A 108 5.22 -0.77 -9.45
N GLU A 109 5.91 -1.72 -8.84
CA GLU A 109 5.66 -3.16 -9.04
C GLU A 109 4.24 -3.55 -8.63
N ALA A 110 3.79 -3.14 -7.44
CA ALA A 110 2.46 -3.44 -6.92
C ALA A 110 1.35 -2.91 -7.84
N TRP A 111 1.46 -1.66 -8.29
CA TRP A 111 0.52 -1.08 -9.25
C TRP A 111 0.54 -1.79 -10.60
N SER A 112 1.71 -2.12 -11.13
CA SER A 112 1.84 -2.86 -12.38
C SER A 112 1.16 -4.22 -12.30
N ASN A 113 1.38 -4.94 -11.20
CA ASN A 113 0.76 -6.24 -10.95
C ASN A 113 -0.77 -6.11 -10.80
N PHE A 114 -1.25 -5.13 -10.04
CA PHE A 114 -2.68 -4.87 -9.85
C PHE A 114 -3.40 -4.57 -11.18
N ILE A 115 -2.87 -3.65 -11.98
CA ILE A 115 -3.49 -3.27 -13.27
C ILE A 115 -3.52 -4.45 -14.24
N ASN A 116 -2.52 -5.34 -14.14
CA ASN A 116 -2.44 -6.52 -14.99
C ASN A 116 -3.23 -7.73 -14.49
N ASP A 117 -3.72 -7.71 -13.25
CA ASP A 117 -4.46 -8.81 -12.66
C ASP A 117 -5.74 -9.13 -13.46
N PRO A 118 -5.96 -10.40 -13.86
CA PRO A 118 -7.15 -10.78 -14.62
C PRO A 118 -8.47 -10.49 -13.89
N GLU A 119 -8.49 -10.63 -12.56
CA GLU A 119 -9.66 -10.33 -11.73
C GLU A 119 -9.95 -8.83 -11.71
N TRP A 120 -8.91 -7.99 -11.58
CA TRP A 120 -9.07 -6.55 -11.73
C TRP A 120 -9.61 -6.17 -13.11
N LYS A 121 -9.04 -6.72 -14.19
CA LYS A 121 -9.51 -6.45 -15.56
C LYS A 121 -10.98 -6.82 -15.74
N LYS A 122 -11.41 -7.96 -15.17
CA LYS A 122 -12.81 -8.38 -15.15
C LYS A 122 -13.69 -7.37 -14.39
N VAL A 123 -13.33 -7.04 -13.15
CA VAL A 123 -14.07 -6.06 -12.32
C VAL A 123 -14.15 -4.69 -13.00
N TYR A 124 -13.06 -4.23 -13.62
CA TYR A 124 -13.04 -2.99 -14.37
C TYR A 124 -14.03 -3.01 -15.53
N ASN A 125 -14.02 -4.06 -16.35
CA ASN A 125 -14.93 -4.19 -17.49
C ASN A 125 -16.40 -4.27 -17.05
N GLU A 126 -16.71 -5.10 -16.05
CA GLU A 126 -18.07 -5.27 -15.54
C GLU A 126 -18.60 -3.98 -14.92
N SER A 127 -17.78 -3.28 -14.12
CA SER A 127 -18.18 -2.02 -13.51
C SER A 127 -18.32 -0.86 -14.50
N THR A 128 -17.71 -0.94 -15.68
CA THR A 128 -17.74 0.13 -16.70
C THR A 128 -18.66 -0.17 -17.88
N ILE A 129 -19.47 -1.24 -17.82
CA ILE A 129 -20.42 -1.59 -18.89
C ILE A 129 -21.42 -0.46 -19.18
N ASN A 130 -21.80 0.30 -18.14
CA ASN A 130 -22.69 1.46 -18.23
C ASN A 130 -21.91 2.78 -18.44
N GLY A 131 -20.72 2.71 -19.05
CA GLY A 131 -19.82 3.83 -19.29
C GLY A 131 -18.70 3.99 -18.23
N PRO A 132 -17.71 4.85 -18.52
CA PRO A 132 -16.57 5.07 -17.64
C PRO A 132 -17.00 5.65 -16.28
N ILE A 133 -16.47 5.08 -15.20
CA ILE A 133 -16.74 5.57 -13.83
C ILE A 133 -15.84 6.76 -13.50
N VAL A 134 -14.52 6.58 -13.64
CA VAL A 134 -13.51 7.57 -13.21
C VAL A 134 -13.22 8.52 -14.36
N LYS A 135 -13.40 9.82 -14.11
CA LYS A 135 -13.17 10.92 -15.04
C LYS A 135 -11.75 11.47 -14.94
N LYS A 136 -11.24 11.61 -13.72
CA LYS A 136 -9.91 12.19 -13.45
C LYS A 136 -9.36 11.63 -12.14
N ILE A 137 -8.04 11.47 -12.10
CA ILE A 137 -7.30 11.06 -10.90
C ILE A 137 -6.27 12.14 -10.60
N GLU A 138 -6.20 12.57 -9.34
CA GLU A 138 -5.07 13.34 -8.79
C GLU A 138 -4.27 12.45 -7.85
N GLN A 139 -2.97 12.70 -7.75
CA GLN A 139 -2.03 11.87 -6.99
C GLN A 139 -0.98 12.74 -6.30
N VAL A 140 -0.68 12.40 -5.05
CA VAL A 140 0.42 13.01 -4.29
C VAL A 140 1.13 11.92 -3.48
N PHE A 141 2.46 12.02 -3.38
CA PHE A 141 3.29 11.17 -2.53
C PHE A 141 3.73 11.93 -1.27
N LEU A 142 3.70 11.24 -0.14
CA LEU A 142 3.94 11.82 1.18
C LEU A 142 4.95 10.95 1.93
N ASN A 143 5.93 11.59 2.55
CA ASN A 143 6.84 10.94 3.51
C ASN A 143 6.29 11.15 4.93
N PRO A 144 6.20 10.10 5.76
CA PRO A 144 5.76 10.27 7.14
C PRO A 144 6.82 11.03 7.93
N THR A 145 6.39 11.95 8.79
CA THR A 145 7.28 12.62 9.75
C THR A 145 7.55 11.71 10.95
N VAL A 146 8.57 12.04 11.75
CA VAL A 146 8.92 11.27 12.96
C VAL A 146 7.81 11.23 14.02
N PHE A 147 6.87 12.17 13.99
CA PHE A 147 5.73 12.27 14.90
C PHE A 147 4.41 11.80 14.27
N SER A 148 4.44 11.21 13.07
CA SER A 148 3.27 10.56 12.50
C SER A 148 2.89 9.31 13.31
N ASN A 149 1.61 9.16 13.61
CA ASN A 149 1.07 7.93 14.23
C ASN A 149 0.97 6.78 13.22
N LEU A 150 0.93 7.10 11.93
CA LEU A 150 0.99 6.14 10.85
C LEU A 150 2.47 6.03 10.43
N LYS A 151 3.10 4.89 10.72
CA LYS A 151 4.46 4.54 10.34
C LYS A 151 4.50 3.16 9.71
#